data_AF-A0A9J6BRY6-F1
#
_entry.id   AF-A0A9J6BRY6-F1
#
_cell.length_a   1.000
_cell.length_b   1.000
_cell.length_c   1.000
_cell.angle_alpha   90.00
_cell.angle_beta   90.00
_cell.angle_gamma   90.00
#
_symmetry.space_group_name_H-M   'P 1'
#
loop_
_entity.id
_entity.type
_entity.pdbx_description
1 polymer ?
#
loop_
_entity_poly.entity_id
_entity_poly.type
_entity_poly.pdbx_seq_one_letter_code
_entity_poly.pdbx_strand_id
1 'polypeptide(L)'
;MGKVVSRVAYTVISEFKSFNIEQRAHKIVSQDKPKVAPKFKANLADLERVMKEHPEIIEETSKKNKELDDRLKSIFVKSSHEVDQKRNLNPERPLPTNKEFVGYFELGYKESDFITPGKVTLKQIIQFLGDYQLHPDEWTVERIALEYKLSLEDAADMVEYYKLFALQLPKSDEKNKRKLLKSEAHYDTRNFNEMLKKVKYLPEKDKNETNS
;
A
#
# COMPACT_ATOMS: atom_id res chain seq x y z
N MET A 1 20.03 23.34 13.13
CA MET A 1 21.23 22.52 12.86
C MET A 1 20.98 21.33 11.91
N GLY A 2 19.90 21.28 11.10
CA GLY A 2 19.55 20.10 10.29
C GLY A 2 20.12 20.04 8.86
N LYS A 3 20.74 21.11 8.34
CA LYS A 3 21.21 21.17 6.94
C LYS A 3 22.62 20.61 6.71
N VAL A 4 23.46 20.61 7.75
CA VAL A 4 24.86 20.14 7.67
C VAL A 4 24.99 18.62 7.78
N VAL A 5 24.12 17.98 8.57
CA VAL A 5 24.09 16.51 8.73
C VAL A 5 23.73 15.80 7.42
N SER A 6 22.88 16.42 6.59
CA SER A 6 22.44 15.87 5.30
C SER A 6 23.57 15.79 4.25
N ARG A 7 24.52 16.73 4.22
CA ARG A 7 25.61 16.72 3.22
C ARG A 7 26.64 15.64 3.51
N VAL A 8 27.01 15.47 4.78
CA VAL A 8 27.96 14.43 5.22
C VAL A 8 27.35 13.04 5.07
N ALA A 9 26.06 12.88 5.39
CA ALA A 9 25.36 11.63 5.13
C ALA A 9 25.33 11.30 3.63
N TYR A 10 25.09 12.30 2.76
CA TYR A 10 25.03 12.09 1.32
C TYR A 10 26.38 11.66 0.72
N THR A 11 27.50 12.28 1.11
CA THR A 11 28.83 11.92 0.59
C THR A 11 29.20 10.49 0.99
N VAL A 12 28.99 10.13 2.25
CA VAL A 12 29.25 8.78 2.76
C VAL A 12 28.35 7.75 2.07
N ILE A 13 27.04 8.01 1.96
CA ILE A 13 26.10 7.12 1.25
C ILE A 13 26.45 6.99 -0.25
N SER A 14 26.97 8.04 -0.88
CA SER A 14 27.36 8.02 -2.30
C SER A 14 28.55 7.11 -2.58
N GLU A 15 29.56 7.12 -1.70
CA GLU A 15 30.75 6.26 -1.81
C GLU A 15 30.39 4.77 -1.64
N PHE A 16 29.47 4.46 -0.72
CA PHE A 16 28.92 3.10 -0.57
C PHE A 16 28.10 2.65 -1.79
N LYS A 17 27.37 3.57 -2.46
CA LYS A 17 26.65 3.24 -3.69
C LYS A 17 27.58 2.86 -4.84
N SER A 18 28.77 3.48 -4.90
CA SER A 18 29.80 3.21 -5.90
C SER A 18 30.70 2.01 -5.61
N PHE A 19 30.53 1.34 -4.47
CA PHE A 19 31.31 0.15 -4.16
C PHE A 19 31.03 -0.96 -5.18
N ASN A 20 32.08 -1.43 -5.88
CA ASN A 20 32.02 -2.58 -6.78
C ASN A 20 31.14 -2.36 -8.04
N ILE A 21 31.19 -1.15 -8.64
CA ILE A 21 30.48 -0.84 -9.89
C ILE A 21 30.95 -1.74 -11.04
N GLU A 22 32.25 -2.07 -11.12
CA GLU A 22 32.80 -2.86 -12.22
C GLU A 22 32.20 -4.26 -12.29
N GLN A 23 32.12 -5.00 -11.18
CA GLN A 23 31.48 -6.32 -11.17
C GLN A 23 29.98 -6.24 -11.45
N ARG A 24 29.31 -5.18 -10.98
CA ARG A 24 27.89 -4.94 -11.32
C ARG A 24 27.71 -4.67 -12.82
N ALA A 25 28.60 -3.88 -13.42
CA ALA A 25 28.60 -3.60 -14.85
C ALA A 25 28.85 -4.88 -15.65
N HIS A 26 29.87 -5.66 -15.29
CA HIS A 26 30.15 -6.95 -15.93
C HIS A 26 28.99 -7.93 -15.80
N LYS A 27 28.33 -7.99 -14.63
CA LYS A 27 27.14 -8.82 -14.42
C LYS A 27 25.95 -8.42 -15.29
N ILE A 28 25.76 -7.12 -15.55
CA ILE A 28 24.67 -6.62 -16.40
C ILE A 28 25.01 -6.81 -17.88
N VAL A 29 26.27 -6.60 -18.28
CA VAL A 29 26.74 -6.79 -19.65
C VAL A 29 26.76 -8.27 -20.05
N SER A 30 27.05 -9.17 -19.10
CA SER A 30 27.04 -10.62 -19.34
C SER A 30 25.65 -11.24 -19.35
N GLN A 31 24.62 -10.52 -18.87
CA GLN A 31 23.24 -10.94 -19.01
C GLN A 31 22.79 -10.77 -20.46
N ASP A 32 21.98 -11.72 -20.92
CA ASP A 32 21.31 -11.57 -22.20
C ASP A 32 20.46 -10.30 -22.21
N LYS A 33 20.45 -9.61 -23.35
CA LYS A 33 19.64 -8.41 -23.53
C LYS A 33 18.18 -8.74 -23.19
N PRO A 34 17.50 -7.89 -22.39
CA PRO A 34 16.13 -8.17 -22.00
C PRO A 34 15.25 -8.29 -23.25
N LYS A 35 14.32 -9.24 -23.22
CA LYS A 35 13.36 -9.42 -24.31
C LYS A 35 12.55 -8.13 -24.46
N VAL A 36 12.56 -7.58 -25.68
CA VAL A 36 11.77 -6.38 -26.00
C VAL A 36 10.29 -6.63 -25.71
N ALA A 37 9.60 -5.58 -25.26
CA ALA A 37 8.16 -5.65 -25.02
C ALA A 37 7.42 -6.10 -26.29
N PRO A 38 6.35 -6.91 -26.17
CA PRO A 38 5.55 -7.31 -27.32
C PRO A 38 4.92 -6.07 -27.96
N LYS A 39 5.03 -5.95 -29.29
CA LYS A 39 4.38 -4.90 -30.06
C LYS A 39 2.91 -5.27 -30.32
N PHE A 40 2.06 -4.27 -30.44
CA PHE A 40 0.65 -4.46 -30.78
C PHE A 40 0.49 -4.97 -32.23
N LYS A 41 -0.57 -5.74 -32.51
CA LYS A 41 -0.79 -6.42 -33.80
C LYS A 41 -0.85 -5.45 -34.98
N ALA A 42 -1.50 -4.30 -34.83
CA ALA A 42 -1.58 -3.30 -35.90
C ALA A 42 -0.18 -2.76 -36.28
N ASN A 43 0.65 -2.47 -35.28
CA ASN A 43 2.01 -1.98 -35.50
C ASN A 43 2.90 -3.02 -36.18
N LEU A 44 2.66 -4.32 -35.96
CA LEU A 44 3.38 -5.39 -36.66
C LEU A 44 2.96 -5.46 -38.13
N ALA A 45 1.65 -5.40 -38.42
CA ALA A 45 1.15 -5.40 -39.79
C ALA A 45 1.63 -4.19 -40.59
N ASP A 46 1.65 -3.00 -39.98
CA ASP A 46 2.19 -1.80 -40.61
C ASP A 46 3.69 -1.93 -40.89
N LEU A 47 4.45 -2.47 -39.93
CA LEU A 47 5.89 -2.69 -40.09
C LEU A 47 6.17 -3.69 -41.22
N GLU A 48 5.43 -4.81 -41.26
CA GLU A 48 5.54 -5.82 -42.34
C GLU A 48 5.21 -5.23 -43.72
N ARG A 49 4.18 -4.38 -43.80
CA ARG A 49 3.83 -3.67 -45.04
C ARG A 49 4.97 -2.78 -45.51
N VAL A 50 5.53 -1.95 -44.62
CA VAL A 50 6.64 -1.04 -44.97
C VAL A 50 7.88 -1.84 -45.35
N MET A 51 8.19 -2.94 -44.66
CA MET A 51 9.32 -3.81 -45.01
C MET A 51 9.18 -4.43 -46.40
N LYS A 52 7.94 -4.74 -46.82
CA LYS A 52 7.66 -5.33 -48.14
C LYS A 52 7.69 -4.29 -49.27
N GLU A 53 7.15 -3.11 -49.01
CA GLU A 53 7.04 -2.03 -50.01
C GLU A 53 8.38 -1.31 -50.20
N HIS A 54 9.18 -1.16 -49.15
CA HIS A 54 10.42 -0.38 -49.16
C HIS A 54 11.55 -1.07 -48.36
N PRO A 55 12.19 -2.11 -48.93
CA PRO A 55 13.30 -2.79 -48.27
C PRO A 55 14.53 -1.88 -48.08
N GLU A 56 14.70 -0.88 -48.94
CA GLU A 56 15.81 0.08 -48.92
C GLU A 56 15.86 0.89 -47.60
N ILE A 57 14.70 1.19 -47.02
CA ILE A 57 14.58 1.96 -45.76
C ILE A 57 15.25 1.20 -44.60
N ILE A 58 15.20 -0.13 -44.59
CA ILE A 58 15.83 -0.94 -43.54
C ILE A 58 17.35 -0.80 -43.61
N GLU A 59 17.90 -0.81 -44.83
CA GLU A 59 19.34 -0.64 -45.02
C GLU A 59 19.78 0.79 -44.67
N GLU A 60 19.02 1.79 -45.08
CA GLU A 60 19.29 3.19 -44.77
C GLU A 60 19.22 3.49 -43.28
N THR A 61 18.26 2.89 -42.56
CA THR A 61 18.13 3.05 -41.10
C THR A 61 19.23 2.33 -40.32
N SER A 62 19.77 1.24 -40.87
CA SER A 62 20.91 0.52 -40.27
C SER A 62 22.24 1.28 -40.40
N LYS A 63 22.36 2.14 -41.42
CA LYS A 63 23.58 2.91 -41.73
C LYS A 63 23.47 4.33 -41.20
N LYS A 64 24.59 4.91 -40.75
CA LYS A 64 24.61 6.32 -40.34
C LYS A 64 24.50 7.22 -41.57
N ASN A 65 23.44 8.02 -41.67
CA ASN A 65 23.31 9.06 -42.68
C ASN A 65 24.11 10.31 -42.27
N LYS A 66 25.22 10.59 -42.97
CA LYS A 66 26.14 11.70 -42.67
C LYS A 66 25.53 13.07 -42.90
N GLU A 67 24.74 13.21 -43.97
CA GLU A 67 24.11 14.49 -44.32
C GLU A 67 23.08 14.90 -43.25
N LEU A 68 22.27 13.96 -42.78
CA LEU A 68 21.32 14.20 -41.71
C LEU A 68 22.02 14.53 -40.38
N ASP A 69 23.10 13.82 -40.06
CA ASP A 69 23.91 14.05 -38.85
C ASP A 69 24.47 15.48 -38.82
N ASP A 70 24.95 15.99 -39.95
CA ASP A 70 25.49 17.34 -40.05
C ASP A 70 24.41 18.42 -39.99
N ARG A 71 23.22 18.16 -40.57
CA ARG A 71 22.05 19.04 -40.42
C ARG A 71 21.55 19.10 -38.98
N LEU A 72 21.57 17.99 -38.24
CA LEU A 72 21.11 17.96 -36.85
C LEU A 72 22.06 18.72 -35.91
N LYS A 73 23.37 18.74 -36.21
CA LYS A 73 24.34 19.55 -35.45
C LYS A 73 24.13 21.05 -35.64
N SER A 74 23.64 21.49 -36.80
CA SER A 74 23.45 22.91 -37.10
C SER A 74 22.14 23.47 -36.52
N ILE A 75 21.16 22.63 -36.23
CA ILE A 75 19.89 23.04 -35.63
C ILE A 75 20.05 23.10 -34.10
N PHE A 76 20.24 24.29 -33.57
CA PHE A 76 20.14 24.56 -32.13
C PHE A 76 18.93 25.46 -31.89
N VAL A 77 18.09 25.09 -30.92
CA VAL A 77 16.93 25.90 -30.52
C VAL A 77 17.39 26.93 -29.50
N LYS A 78 17.42 28.21 -29.90
CA LYS A 78 17.53 29.33 -28.95
C LYS A 78 16.12 29.74 -28.53
N SER A 79 15.71 29.38 -27.31
CA SER A 79 14.48 29.92 -26.72
C SER A 79 14.72 31.38 -26.31
N SER A 80 14.28 32.33 -27.12
CA SER A 80 14.42 33.78 -26.83
C SER A 80 13.43 34.32 -25.81
N HIS A 81 12.49 33.52 -25.33
CA HIS A 81 11.47 33.96 -24.38
C HIS A 81 11.44 33.04 -23.17
N GLU A 82 11.41 33.63 -21.99
CA GLU A 82 10.90 32.98 -20.79
C GLU A 82 9.49 32.52 -21.15
N VAL A 83 9.32 31.23 -21.42
CA VAL A 83 7.99 30.65 -21.61
C VAL A 83 7.27 30.90 -20.30
N ASP A 84 6.32 31.83 -20.30
CA ASP A 84 5.50 32.14 -19.15
C ASP A 84 4.77 30.84 -18.79
N GLN A 85 5.30 30.08 -17.81
CA GLN A 85 4.78 28.76 -17.42
C GLN A 85 3.43 28.86 -16.70
N LYS A 86 2.82 30.05 -16.71
CA LYS A 86 1.47 30.29 -16.25
C LYS A 86 0.52 29.63 -17.24
N ARG A 87 0.25 28.35 -16.99
CA ARG A 87 -0.86 27.63 -17.60
C ARG A 87 -2.10 28.53 -17.45
N ASN A 88 -2.73 28.89 -18.57
CA ASN A 88 -4.03 29.53 -18.56
C ASN A 88 -5.02 28.55 -17.92
N LEU A 89 -5.21 28.68 -16.60
CA LEU A 89 -6.16 27.87 -15.85
C LEU A 89 -7.54 28.29 -16.32
N ASN A 90 -8.30 27.37 -16.91
CA ASN A 90 -9.69 27.64 -17.26
C ASN A 90 -10.48 27.88 -15.95
N PRO A 91 -11.06 29.08 -15.73
CA PRO A 91 -11.81 29.38 -14.51
C PRO A 91 -13.06 28.50 -14.37
N GLU A 92 -13.61 27.98 -15.47
CA GLU A 92 -14.75 27.05 -15.44
C GLU A 92 -14.34 25.62 -15.04
N ARG A 93 -13.04 25.30 -15.09
CA ARG A 93 -12.51 23.99 -14.73
C ARG A 93 -11.15 24.11 -14.03
N PRO A 94 -11.11 24.60 -12.77
CA PRO A 94 -9.88 24.72 -12.02
C PRO A 94 -9.27 23.34 -11.76
N LEU A 95 -7.94 23.26 -11.77
CA LEU A 95 -7.23 22.06 -11.34
C LEU A 95 -7.45 21.84 -9.83
N PRO A 96 -7.45 20.59 -9.35
CA PRO A 96 -7.50 20.29 -7.93
C PRO A 96 -6.33 20.95 -7.19
N THR A 97 -6.64 21.85 -6.25
CA THR A 97 -5.64 22.54 -5.42
C THR A 97 -5.18 21.64 -4.28
N ASN A 98 -6.07 20.78 -3.76
CA ASN A 98 -5.73 19.88 -2.67
C ASN A 98 -4.84 18.74 -3.19
N LYS A 99 -3.60 18.69 -2.67
CA LYS A 99 -2.60 17.64 -2.92
C LYS A 99 -2.25 16.88 -1.64
N GLU A 100 -3.05 17.03 -0.59
CA GLU A 100 -2.81 16.37 0.69
C GLU A 100 -2.86 14.86 0.49
N PHE A 101 -1.86 14.19 1.07
CA PHE A 101 -1.84 12.75 1.10
C PHE A 101 -2.96 12.28 2.03
N VAL A 102 -3.88 11.48 1.48
CA VAL A 102 -4.95 10.87 2.26
C VAL A 102 -4.29 9.91 3.26
N GLY A 103 -4.40 10.23 4.55
CA GLY A 103 -3.77 9.48 5.63
C GLY A 103 -4.28 8.03 5.73
N TYR A 104 -3.60 7.22 6.54
CA TYR A 104 -4.05 5.87 6.84
C TYR A 104 -5.39 5.89 7.58
N PHE A 105 -6.33 5.08 7.12
CA PHE A 105 -7.63 4.91 7.75
C PHE A 105 -7.58 3.80 8.80
N GLU A 106 -8.22 4.02 9.95
CA GLU A 106 -8.25 3.11 11.11
C GLU A 106 -8.75 1.70 10.73
N LEU A 107 -9.78 1.63 9.88
CA LEU A 107 -10.40 0.38 9.43
C LEU A 107 -10.06 0.03 7.97
N GLY A 108 -9.05 0.68 7.39
CA GLY A 108 -8.61 0.44 6.01
C GLY A 108 -9.48 1.06 4.91
N TYR A 109 -10.56 1.76 5.26
CA TYR A 109 -11.40 2.51 4.31
C TYR A 109 -11.74 3.91 4.85
N LYS A 110 -12.01 4.86 3.95
CA LYS A 110 -12.43 6.22 4.32
C LYS A 110 -13.86 6.19 4.86
N GLU A 111 -14.04 6.58 6.12
CA GLU A 111 -15.39 6.82 6.65
C GLU A 111 -15.99 8.13 6.10
N SER A 112 -17.31 8.23 6.08
CA SER A 112 -18.00 9.45 5.65
C SER A 112 -17.76 10.57 6.66
N ASP A 113 -17.36 11.74 6.14
CA ASP A 113 -17.19 12.96 6.95
C ASP A 113 -18.54 13.48 7.50
N PHE A 114 -19.64 13.21 6.78
CA PHE A 114 -21.00 13.57 7.19
C PHE A 114 -21.87 12.32 7.34
N ILE A 115 -22.48 12.17 8.51
CA ILE A 115 -23.33 11.03 8.85
C ILE A 115 -24.78 11.50 8.88
N THR A 116 -25.61 10.87 8.06
CA THR A 116 -27.05 11.18 8.02
C THR A 116 -27.71 10.65 9.29
N PRO A 117 -28.63 11.40 9.93
CA PRO A 117 -29.34 10.91 11.11
C PRO A 117 -30.05 9.58 10.83
N GLY A 118 -29.97 8.63 11.77
CA GLY A 118 -30.50 7.28 11.61
C GLY A 118 -29.62 6.34 10.78
N LYS A 119 -28.42 6.78 10.38
CA LYS A 119 -27.36 5.92 9.86
C LYS A 119 -26.16 5.98 10.80
N VAL A 120 -25.43 4.88 10.88
CA VAL A 120 -24.24 4.73 11.72
C VAL A 120 -23.06 4.23 10.89
N THR A 121 -21.86 4.69 11.23
CA THR A 121 -20.62 4.15 10.66
C THR A 121 -20.17 2.91 11.41
N LEU A 122 -19.32 2.09 10.80
CA LEU A 122 -18.79 0.90 11.46
C LEU A 122 -17.99 1.26 12.72
N LYS A 123 -17.25 2.37 12.70
CA LYS A 123 -16.55 2.87 13.90
C LYS A 123 -17.52 3.12 15.05
N GLN A 124 -18.65 3.77 14.78
CA GLN A 124 -19.69 4.01 15.79
C GLN A 124 -20.28 2.70 16.30
N ILE A 125 -20.54 1.73 15.40
CA ILE A 125 -21.02 0.41 15.77
C ILE A 125 -20.04 -0.30 16.70
N ILE A 126 -18.74 -0.32 16.36
CA ILE A 126 -17.70 -0.92 17.18
C ILE A 126 -17.64 -0.26 18.56
N GLN A 127 -17.77 1.06 18.61
CA GLN A 127 -17.72 1.84 19.84
C GLN A 127 -18.90 1.50 20.77
N PHE A 128 -20.15 1.71 20.33
CA PHE A 128 -21.30 1.50 21.22
C PHE A 128 -21.48 0.03 21.59
N LEU A 129 -21.05 -0.90 20.72
CA LEU A 129 -21.14 -2.32 21.01
C LEU A 129 -20.08 -2.75 22.04
N GLY A 130 -18.87 -2.18 21.97
CA GLY A 130 -17.85 -2.35 23.01
C GLY A 130 -18.32 -1.77 24.34
N ASP A 131 -18.90 -0.59 24.31
CA ASP A 131 -19.46 0.09 25.48
C ASP A 131 -20.64 -0.70 26.11
N TYR A 132 -21.54 -1.26 25.29
CA TYR A 132 -22.60 -2.17 25.71
C TYR A 132 -22.05 -3.42 26.40
N GLN A 133 -20.95 -3.98 25.88
CA GLN A 133 -20.32 -5.17 26.47
C GLN A 133 -19.64 -4.88 27.81
N LEU A 134 -19.02 -3.70 27.95
CA LEU A 134 -18.31 -3.29 29.17
C LEU A 134 -19.29 -2.83 30.26
N HIS A 135 -20.30 -2.04 29.89
CA HIS A 135 -21.26 -1.41 30.80
C HIS A 135 -22.71 -1.56 30.30
N PRO A 136 -23.29 -2.78 30.36
CA PRO A 136 -24.67 -3.02 29.90
C PRO A 136 -25.72 -2.21 30.67
N ASP A 137 -25.47 -1.88 31.94
CA ASP A 137 -26.40 -1.14 32.79
C ASP A 137 -26.51 0.33 32.38
N GLU A 138 -25.42 0.90 31.88
CA GLU A 138 -25.39 2.28 31.42
C GLU A 138 -25.80 2.36 29.95
N TRP A 139 -25.16 1.58 29.09
CA TRP A 139 -25.43 1.54 27.66
C TRP A 139 -26.59 0.59 27.37
N THR A 140 -27.82 1.00 27.65
CA THR A 140 -29.01 0.25 27.26
C THR A 140 -29.35 0.46 25.77
N VAL A 141 -30.13 -0.47 25.19
CA VAL A 141 -30.57 -0.40 23.79
C VAL A 141 -31.33 0.91 23.52
N GLU A 142 -32.17 1.34 24.46
CA GLU A 142 -32.91 2.61 24.39
C GLU A 142 -31.98 3.82 24.33
N ARG A 143 -30.90 3.80 25.12
CA ARG A 143 -29.90 4.87 25.12
C ARG A 143 -29.15 4.94 23.79
N ILE A 144 -28.74 3.79 23.25
CA ILE A 144 -28.05 3.70 21.95
C ILE A 144 -28.96 4.23 20.84
N ALA A 145 -30.23 3.84 20.84
CA ALA A 145 -31.20 4.32 19.86
C ALA A 145 -31.37 5.85 19.91
N LEU A 146 -31.44 6.44 21.11
CA LEU A 146 -31.58 7.88 21.30
C LEU A 146 -30.33 8.65 20.84
N GLU A 147 -29.14 8.21 21.26
CA GLU A 147 -27.87 8.89 20.97
C GLU A 147 -27.57 8.93 19.47
N TYR A 148 -27.73 7.78 18.79
CA TYR A 148 -27.44 7.65 17.36
C TYR A 148 -28.66 7.89 16.45
N LYS A 149 -29.81 8.26 17.04
CA LYS A 149 -31.09 8.47 16.33
C LYS A 149 -31.51 7.25 15.49
N LEU A 150 -31.22 6.06 15.99
CA LEU A 150 -31.58 4.78 15.37
C LEU A 150 -33.01 4.39 15.75
N SER A 151 -33.62 3.51 14.96
CA SER A 151 -34.84 2.85 15.39
C SER A 151 -34.51 1.88 16.54
N LEU A 152 -35.47 1.66 17.43
CA LEU A 152 -35.28 0.77 18.58
C LEU A 152 -35.10 -0.68 18.14
N GLU A 153 -35.77 -1.07 17.05
CA GLU A 153 -35.65 -2.40 16.41
C GLU A 153 -34.23 -2.59 15.84
N ASP A 154 -33.74 -1.63 15.05
CA ASP A 154 -32.38 -1.70 14.48
C ASP A 154 -31.31 -1.76 15.58
N ALA A 155 -31.47 -0.99 16.66
CA ALA A 155 -30.53 -1.00 17.77
C ALA A 155 -30.54 -2.34 18.52
N ALA A 156 -31.71 -2.94 18.72
CA ALA A 156 -31.85 -4.25 19.35
C ALA A 156 -31.20 -5.35 18.50
N ASP A 157 -31.48 -5.36 17.19
CA ASP A 157 -30.90 -6.31 16.23
C ASP A 157 -29.38 -6.18 16.17
N MET A 158 -28.86 -4.94 16.15
CA MET A 158 -27.42 -4.72 16.17
C MET A 158 -26.76 -5.33 17.40
N VAL A 159 -27.33 -5.11 18.59
CA VAL A 159 -26.78 -5.65 19.85
C VAL A 159 -26.91 -7.18 19.92
N GLU A 160 -28.00 -7.75 19.41
CA GLU A 160 -28.24 -9.19 19.48
C GLU A 160 -27.33 -9.98 18.52
N TYR A 161 -27.27 -9.54 17.26
CA TYR A 161 -26.62 -10.29 16.18
C TYR A 161 -25.15 -9.92 15.99
N TYR A 162 -24.78 -8.66 16.21
CA TYR A 162 -23.39 -8.24 16.07
C TYR A 162 -22.67 -8.40 17.41
N LYS A 163 -22.00 -9.55 17.59
CA LYS A 163 -21.11 -9.80 18.72
C LYS A 163 -19.67 -9.77 18.21
N LEU A 164 -19.01 -8.63 18.38
CA LEU A 164 -17.58 -8.51 18.08
C LEU A 164 -16.79 -9.44 19.01
N PHE A 165 -15.96 -10.29 18.42
CA PHE A 165 -15.04 -11.21 19.11
C PHE A 165 -15.71 -12.08 20.19
N ALA A 166 -16.66 -12.94 19.80
CA ALA A 166 -17.17 -13.97 20.68
C ALA A 166 -16.06 -14.99 21.02
N LEU A 167 -15.38 -14.78 22.14
CA LEU A 167 -14.41 -15.74 22.68
C LEU A 167 -15.15 -17.02 23.09
N GLN A 168 -15.18 -18.01 22.20
CA GLN A 168 -15.71 -19.34 22.47
C GLN A 168 -14.68 -20.09 23.31
N LEU A 169 -14.82 -20.00 24.63
CA LEU A 169 -14.00 -20.79 25.55
C LEU A 169 -14.56 -22.21 25.62
N PRO A 170 -13.71 -23.25 25.60
CA PRO A 170 -14.17 -24.60 25.89
C PRO A 170 -14.76 -24.65 27.31
N LYS A 171 -15.78 -25.51 27.52
CA LYS A 171 -16.56 -25.60 28.78
C LYS A 171 -15.72 -25.79 30.05
N SER A 172 -14.50 -26.29 29.92
CA SER A 172 -13.51 -26.40 31.00
C SER A 172 -13.16 -25.04 31.63
N ASP A 173 -13.13 -23.97 30.83
CA ASP A 173 -12.49 -22.71 31.21
C ASP A 173 -13.48 -21.55 31.43
N GLU A 174 -14.79 -21.82 31.35
CA GLU A 174 -15.84 -20.81 31.57
C GLU A 174 -15.73 -20.12 32.94
N LYS A 175 -15.33 -20.88 33.98
CA LYS A 175 -15.13 -20.34 35.34
C LYS A 175 -14.05 -19.26 35.42
N ASN A 176 -13.12 -19.21 34.45
CA ASN A 176 -12.01 -18.26 34.41
C ASN A 176 -12.22 -17.12 33.38
N LYS A 177 -13.34 -17.09 32.66
CA LYS A 177 -13.64 -16.09 31.61
C LYS A 177 -13.47 -14.65 32.09
N ARG A 178 -13.97 -14.34 33.30
CA ARG A 178 -13.87 -12.98 33.89
C ARG A 178 -12.44 -12.60 34.30
N LYS A 179 -11.57 -13.57 34.62
CA LYS A 179 -10.15 -13.32 34.92
C LYS A 179 -9.34 -13.10 33.65
N LEU A 180 -9.65 -13.83 32.57
CA LEU A 180 -9.04 -13.64 31.25
C LEU A 180 -9.39 -12.30 30.60
N LEU A 181 -10.63 -11.82 30.75
CA LEU A 181 -11.05 -10.52 30.21
C LEU A 181 -10.50 -9.32 31.00
N LYS A 182 -10.21 -9.51 32.30
CA LYS A 182 -9.70 -8.46 33.20
C LYS A 182 -8.18 -8.39 33.28
N SER A 183 -7.46 -9.39 32.78
CA SER A 183 -6.01 -9.28 32.65
C SER A 183 -5.73 -8.29 31.52
N GLU A 184 -5.58 -7.02 31.88
CA GLU A 184 -4.90 -6.05 31.03
C GLU A 184 -3.63 -6.71 30.53
N ALA A 185 -3.46 -6.75 29.21
CA ALA A 185 -2.28 -7.29 28.57
C ALA A 185 -1.08 -6.39 28.88
N HIS A 186 -0.55 -6.47 30.09
CA HIS A 186 0.84 -6.16 30.35
C HIS A 186 1.66 -7.25 29.64
N TYR A 187 1.96 -7.00 28.37
CA TYR A 187 3.06 -7.69 27.71
C TYR A 187 4.32 -7.29 28.48
N ASP A 188 4.78 -8.14 29.39
CA ASP A 188 6.11 -7.99 29.97
C ASP A 188 7.14 -8.33 28.87
N THR A 189 7.49 -7.31 28.10
CA THR A 189 8.47 -7.39 27.00
C THR A 189 9.88 -7.70 27.49
N ARG A 190 10.11 -7.78 28.80
CA ARG A 190 11.43 -8.04 29.39
C ARG A 190 11.93 -9.47 29.18
N ASN A 191 11.05 -10.44 28.92
CA ASN A 191 11.43 -11.86 28.86
C ASN A 191 11.19 -12.56 27.52
N PHE A 192 11.44 -11.84 26.42
CA PHE A 192 11.41 -12.40 25.06
C PHE A 192 12.31 -13.64 24.90
N ASN A 193 13.46 -13.66 25.57
CA ASN A 193 14.40 -14.79 25.54
C ASN A 193 13.87 -16.06 26.23
N GLU A 194 13.03 -15.94 27.26
CA GLU A 194 12.39 -17.10 27.89
C GLU A 194 11.27 -17.67 27.02
N MET A 195 10.55 -16.82 26.29
CA MET A 195 9.54 -17.25 25.34
C MET A 195 10.16 -18.07 24.19
N LEU A 196 11.29 -17.62 23.64
CA LEU A 196 12.02 -18.34 22.60
C LEU A 196 12.60 -19.68 23.08
N LYS A 197 13.00 -19.77 24.36
CA LYS A 197 13.43 -21.05 24.95
C LYS A 197 12.30 -22.07 25.00
N LYS A 198 11.06 -21.67 25.33
CA LYS A 198 9.91 -22.58 25.36
C LYS A 198 9.51 -23.09 23.96
N VAL A 199 9.65 -22.28 22.92
CA VAL A 199 9.36 -22.68 21.53
C VAL A 199 10.36 -23.72 21.01
N LYS A 200 11.60 -23.73 21.52
CA LYS A 200 12.63 -24.73 21.15
C LYS A 200 12.42 -26.12 21.75
N TYR A 201 11.52 -26.30 22.73
CA TYR A 201 11.25 -27.58 23.40
C TYR A 201 9.86 -28.14 23.11
N LEU A 202 9.39 -28.07 21.87
CA LEU A 202 8.29 -28.92 21.40
C LEU A 202 8.91 -30.21 20.84
N PRO A 203 8.70 -31.39 21.46
CA PRO A 203 9.20 -32.63 20.90
C PRO A 203 8.48 -32.90 19.58
N GLU A 204 9.27 -33.09 18.51
CA GLU A 204 8.77 -33.59 17.23
C GLU A 204 8.13 -34.96 17.48
N LYS A 205 6.80 -35.05 17.36
CA LYS A 205 6.10 -36.33 17.39
C LYS A 205 6.61 -37.21 16.25
N ASP A 206 7.02 -38.42 16.63
CA ASP A 206 7.55 -39.47 15.79
C ASP A 206 6.75 -39.68 14.50
N LYS A 207 7.42 -39.45 13.37
CA LYS A 207 6.97 -39.92 12.05
C LYS A 207 7.58 -41.30 11.82
N ASN A 208 7.05 -42.32 12.47
CA ASN A 208 7.33 -43.72 12.13
C ASN A 208 6.12 -44.57 12.50
N GLU A 209 5.15 -44.67 11.60
CA GLU A 209 4.21 -45.79 11.55
C GLU A 209 3.40 -45.71 10.24
N THR A 210 3.70 -46.62 9.31
CA THR A 210 2.87 -47.22 8.25
C THR A 210 3.67 -47.46 6.96
N ASN A 211 4.56 -48.46 7.01
CA ASN A 211 4.79 -49.36 5.88
C ASN A 211 4.16 -50.70 6.26
N SER A 212 3.01 -51.01 5.65
CA SER A 212 2.52 -52.37 5.38
C SER A 212 1.62 -52.30 4.16
#